data_AF-A0A356BVU3-F1
#
_entry.id   AF-A0A356BVU3-F1
#
_cell.length_a   1.000
_cell.length_b   1.000
_cell.length_c   1.000
_cell.angle_alpha   90.00
_cell.angle_beta   90.00
_cell.angle_gamma   90.00
#
_symmetry.space_group_name_H-M   'P 1'
#
loop_
_entity.id
_entity.type
_entity.pdbx_description
1 polymer ?
#
loop_
_entity_poly.entity_id
_entity_poly.type
_entity_poly.pdbx_seq_one_letter_code
_entity_poly.pdbx_strand_id
1 'polypeptide(L)'
;IFQEPMTSLNPVYTVGYQIVEAITLHQKVTEKQAWKMAEDMLARVGIPSPAQRVREFPYQMSGGMRQRAMIAMALSCNPTL
;
A
#
# COMPACT_ATOMS: atom_id res chain seq x y z
N ILE A 1 -18.00 -5.58 -5.82
CA ILE A 1 -17.76 -6.20 -4.49
C ILE A 1 -16.49 -7.03 -4.64
N PHE A 2 -15.36 -6.58 -4.10
CA PHE A 2 -14.11 -7.36 -4.09
C PHE A 2 -14.25 -8.41 -2.99
N GLN A 3 -14.36 -9.69 -3.36
CA GLN A 3 -14.29 -10.80 -2.41
C GLN A 3 -12.90 -11.42 -2.44
N GLU A 4 -12.47 -11.81 -1.23
CA GLU A 4 -11.17 -12.36 -0.80
C GLU A 4 -10.00 -11.37 -0.61
N PRO A 5 -9.91 -10.71 0.57
CA PRO A 5 -8.75 -9.89 0.99
C PRO A 5 -7.42 -10.65 1.13
N MET A 6 -7.43 -11.97 0.94
CA MET A 6 -6.26 -12.83 1.12
C MET A 6 -5.44 -12.99 -0.19
N THR A 7 -5.96 -12.54 -1.34
CA THR A 7 -5.28 -12.58 -2.64
C THR A 7 -4.87 -11.20 -3.18
N SER A 8 -5.22 -10.10 -2.51
CA SER A 8 -4.98 -8.74 -3.05
C SER A 8 -3.54 -8.24 -2.90
N LEU A 9 -2.79 -8.76 -1.92
CA LEU A 9 -1.36 -8.46 -1.76
C LEU A 9 -0.55 -9.69 -2.15
N ASN A 10 0.37 -9.52 -3.10
CA ASN A 10 1.33 -10.54 -3.47
C ASN A 10 2.34 -10.74 -2.30
N PRO A 11 2.46 -11.96 -1.74
CA PRO A 11 3.30 -12.21 -0.58
C PRO A 11 4.81 -12.14 -0.87
N VAL A 12 5.21 -12.16 -2.15
CA VAL A 12 6.61 -12.11 -2.59
C VAL A 12 7.15 -10.68 -2.62
N TYR A 13 6.27 -9.67 -2.58
CA TYR A 13 6.65 -8.26 -2.59
C TYR A 13 6.33 -7.58 -1.27
N THR A 14 7.10 -6.54 -0.94
CA THR A 14 6.77 -5.67 0.19
C THR A 14 5.46 -4.93 -0.06
N VAL A 15 4.79 -4.53 1.01
CA VAL A 15 3.55 -3.75 0.94
C VAL A 15 3.79 -2.41 0.24
N GLY A 16 4.90 -1.74 0.58
CA GLY A 16 5.27 -0.49 -0.05
C GLY A 16 5.54 -0.61 -1.54
N TYR A 17 6.21 -1.68 -1.98
CA TYR A 17 6.47 -1.89 -3.41
C TYR A 17 5.17 -1.94 -4.22
N GLN A 18 4.17 -2.69 -3.73
CA GLN A 18 2.88 -2.84 -4.41
C GLN A 18 2.08 -1.52 -4.43
N ILE A 19 2.16 -0.72 -3.36
CA ILE A 19 1.57 0.61 -3.32
C ILE A 19 2.29 1.57 -4.27
N VAL A 20 3.63 1.52 -4.32
CA VAL A 20 4.46 2.32 -5.24
C VAL A 20 4.13 1.98 -6.68
N GLU A 21 4.02 0.70 -7.02
CA GLU A 21 3.62 0.23 -8.36
C GLU A 21 2.25 0.81 -8.74
N ALA A 22 1.25 0.73 -7.85
CA ALA A 22 -0.05 1.33 -8.10
C ALA A 22 0.05 2.86 -8.32
N ILE A 23 0.84 3.57 -7.51
CA ILE A 23 1.01 5.02 -7.65
C ILE A 23 1.66 5.38 -8.98
N THR A 24 2.76 4.72 -9.35
CA THR A 24 3.51 5.05 -10.57
C THR A 24 2.75 4.66 -11.85
N LEU A 25 1.86 3.68 -11.78
CA LEU A 25 0.95 3.32 -12.88
C LEU A 25 -0.16 4.36 -13.11
N HIS A 26 -0.65 5.01 -12.05
CA HIS A 26 -1.80 5.92 -12.13
C HIS A 26 -1.44 7.41 -12.06
N GLN A 27 -0.23 7.76 -11.63
CA GLN A 27 0.18 9.14 -11.38
C GLN A 27 1.56 9.44 -11.99
N LYS A 28 1.73 10.67 -12.49
CA LYS A 28 3.02 11.14 -13.06
C LYS A 28 3.95 11.62 -11.94
N VAL A 29 4.56 10.68 -11.22
CA VAL A 29 5.51 10.96 -10.13
C VAL A 29 6.81 10.17 -10.30
N THR A 30 7.89 10.66 -9.71
CA THR A 30 9.15 9.89 -9.63
C THR A 30 9.01 8.75 -8.63
N GLU A 31 9.83 7.71 -8.77
CA GLU A 31 9.84 6.58 -7.83
C GLU A 31 10.09 7.05 -6.37
N LYS A 32 11.00 8.00 -6.18
CA LYS A 32 11.28 8.58 -4.86
C LYS A 32 10.04 9.25 -4.25
N GLN A 33 9.27 9.98 -5.05
CA GLN A 33 8.00 10.57 -4.61
C GLN A 33 6.97 9.49 -4.29
N ALA A 34 6.85 8.47 -5.13
CA ALA A 34 5.91 7.36 -4.92
C ALA A 34 6.20 6.62 -3.61
N TRP A 35 7.46 6.37 -3.26
CA TRP A 35 7.82 5.75 -1.97
C TRP A 35 7.40 6.62 -0.79
N LYS A 36 7.58 7.95 -0.87
CA LYS A 36 7.13 8.84 0.18
C LYS A 36 5.60 8.86 0.30
N MET A 37 4.90 8.88 -0.83
CA MET A 37 3.44 8.78 -0.87
C MET A 37 2.93 7.45 -0.30
N ALA A 38 3.61 6.33 -0.58
CA ALA A 38 3.24 5.03 -0.03
C ALA A 38 3.37 5.01 1.50
N GLU A 39 4.45 5.56 2.05
CA GLU A 39 4.63 5.75 3.49
C GLU A 39 3.50 6.62 4.09
N ASP A 40 3.19 7.75 3.46
CA ASP A 40 2.17 8.68 3.92
C ASP A 40 0.76 8.05 3.84
N MET A 41 0.50 7.19 2.85
CA MET A 41 -0.76 6.45 2.74
C MET A 41 -0.90 5.39 3.84
N LEU A 42 0.17 4.67 4.18
CA LEU A 42 0.16 3.77 5.33
C LEU A 42 -0.11 4.53 6.64
N ALA A 43 0.50 5.72 6.80
CA ALA A 43 0.23 6.59 7.94
C ALA A 43 -1.25 6.99 8.00
N ARG A 44 -1.80 7.42 6.85
CA ARG A 44 -3.19 7.91 6.72
C ARG A 44 -4.23 6.85 7.07
N VAL A 45 -3.98 5.58 6.76
CA VAL A 45 -4.88 4.48 7.14
C VAL A 45 -4.66 3.99 8.57
N GLY A 46 -3.71 4.55 9.33
CA GLY A 46 -3.46 4.19 10.72
C GLY A 46 -2.54 2.98 10.91
N ILE A 47 -1.60 2.73 9.98
CA ILE A 47 -0.53 1.75 10.20
C ILE A 47 0.59 2.43 11.02
N PRO A 48 0.93 1.89 12.21
CA PRO A 48 1.98 2.45 13.06
C PRO A 48 3.36 2.28 12.42
N SER A 49 4.30 3.19 12.70
CA SER A 49 5.66 3.16 12.17
C SER A 49 5.74 3.01 10.64
N PRO A 50 5.00 3.82 9.85
CA PRO A 50 4.81 3.60 8.41
C PRO A 50 6.13 3.51 7.63
N ALA A 51 7.16 4.29 8.00
CA ALA A 51 8.49 4.24 7.38
C ALA A 51 9.17 2.86 7.50
N GLN A 52 8.91 2.12 8.59
CA GLN A 52 9.35 0.74 8.75
C GLN A 52 8.42 -0.21 7.99
N ARG A 53 7.10 -0.05 8.19
CA ARG A 53 6.08 -0.98 7.67
C ARG A 53 5.96 -0.99 6.15
N VAL A 54 6.33 0.10 5.48
CA VAL A 54 6.36 0.18 4.02
C VAL A 54 7.35 -0.83 3.41
N ARG A 55 8.35 -1.28 4.19
CA ARG A 55 9.33 -2.29 3.76
C ARG A 55 8.96 -3.71 4.21
N GLU A 56 7.86 -3.89 4.94
CA GLU A 56 7.43 -5.21 5.38
C GLU A 56 6.68 -5.96 4.28
N PHE A 57 6.80 -7.28 4.29
CA PHE A 57 5.99 -8.19 3.49
C PHE A 57 4.61 -8.43 4.12
N PRO A 58 3.58 -8.80 3.34
CA PRO A 58 2.23 -9.03 3.86
C PRO A 58 2.14 -10.02 5.02
N TYR A 59 2.99 -11.05 5.06
CA TYR A 59 3.02 -12.05 6.13
C TYR A 59 3.59 -11.51 7.45
N GLN A 60 4.29 -10.38 7.44
CA GLN A 60 4.80 -9.72 8.65
C GLN A 60 3.75 -8.80 9.30
N MET A 61 2.67 -8.50 8.58
CA MET A 61 1.57 -7.68 9.08
C MET A 61 0.49 -8.51 9.77
N SER A 62 -0.20 -7.92 10.75
CA SER A 62 -1.44 -8.50 11.28
C SER A 62 -2.54 -8.49 10.20
N GLY A 63 -3.60 -9.28 10.38
CA GLY A 63 -4.75 -9.28 9.45
C GLY A 63 -5.37 -7.90 9.27
N GLY A 64 -5.58 -7.16 10.37
CA GLY A 64 -6.09 -5.79 10.31
C GLY A 64 -5.13 -4.80 9.63
N MET A 65 -3.81 -5.00 9.76
CA MET A 65 -2.81 -4.21 9.03
C MET A 65 -2.83 -4.51 7.53
N ARG A 66 -2.95 -5.79 7.13
CA ARG A 66 -3.11 -6.15 5.71
C ARG A 66 -4.34 -5.49 5.09
N GLN A 67 -5.48 -5.53 5.79
CA GLN A 67 -6.70 -4.86 5.33
C GLN A 67 -6.50 -3.36 5.14
N ARG A 68 -5.85 -2.69 6.12
CA ARG A 68 -5.54 -1.25 6.00
C ARG A 68 -4.57 -0.96 4.86
N ALA A 69 -3.57 -1.81 4.63
CA ALA A 69 -2.64 -1.67 3.52
C ALA A 69 -3.35 -1.79 2.16
N MET A 70 -4.32 -2.70 2.03
CA MET A 70 -5.16 -2.78 0.82
C MET A 70 -5.99 -1.52 0.60
N ILE A 71 -6.57 -0.96 1.68
CA ILE A 71 -7.30 0.31 1.61
C ILE A 71 -6.35 1.44 1.15
N ALA A 72 -5.14 1.50 1.71
CA ALA A 72 -4.13 2.46 1.29
C ALA A 72 -3.81 2.33 -0.21
N MET A 73 -3.58 1.11 -0.70
CA MET A 73 -3.33 0.85 -2.12
C MET A 73 -4.49 1.31 -3.02
N ALA A 74 -5.73 0.99 -2.66
CA ALA A 74 -6.91 1.40 -3.42
C ALA A 74 -7.10 2.93 -3.46
N LEU A 75 -6.83 3.62 -2.34
CA LEU A 75 -6.86 5.08 -2.27
C LEU A 75 -5.69 5.74 -3.03
N SER A 76 -4.57 5.02 -3.18
CA SER A 76 -3.37 5.51 -3.86
C SER A 76 -3.54 5.62 -5.38
N CYS A 77 -4.53 4.92 -5.96
CA CYS A 77 -4.83 5.00 -7.39
C CYS A 77 -5.48 6.33 -7.82
N ASN A 78 -5.72 7.27 -6.89
CA ASN A 78 -6.43 8.53 -7.13
C ASN A 78 -7.65 8.39 -8.06
N PRO A 79 -8.61 7.49 -7.73
CA PRO A 79 -9.74 7.23 -8.61
C PRO A 79 -10.56 8.49 -8.82
N THR A 80 -10.83 8.84 -10.08
CA THR A 80 -11.80 9.89 -10.42
C THR A 80 -13.19 9.41 -10.01
N LEU A 81 -13.82 10.13 -9.09
CA LEU A 81 -15.23 9.98 -8.71
C LEU A 81 -16.12 10.78 -9.64
#